data_AF-A0A1I3JX61-F1
#
_entry.id   AF-A0A1I3JX61-F1
#
_cell.length_a   1.000
_cell.length_b   1.000
_cell.length_c   1.000
_cell.angle_alpha   90.00
_cell.angle_beta   90.00
_cell.angle_gamma   90.00
#
_symmetry.space_group_name_H-M   'P 1'
#
loop_
_entity.id
_entity.type
_entity.pdbx_description
1 polymer ?
#
loop_
_entity_poly.entity_id
_entity_poly.type
_entity_poly.pdbx_seq_one_letter_code
_entity_poly.pdbx_strand_id
1 'polypeptide(L)'
;MTCFVYLMASKRSGTLYLGVTNNVARRTYEHKSKQNAGFTSRYGVDRLVWYEQFEDIRDAIDREKIQKKWRRAWKITLIEDMNPEWKDLYEGLA
;
A
#
# COMPACT_ATOMS: atom_id res chain seq x y z
N MET A 1 -8.19 16.97 5.00
CA MET A 1 -7.41 16.74 3.75
C MET A 1 -7.40 15.25 3.55
N THR A 2 -7.81 14.75 2.38
CA THR A 2 -7.89 13.31 2.15
C THR A 2 -6.49 12.67 2.16
N CYS A 3 -6.35 11.59 2.89
CA CYS A 3 -5.13 10.80 2.98
C CYS A 3 -5.46 9.32 2.89
N PHE A 4 -4.43 8.50 2.69
CA PHE A 4 -4.59 7.09 2.35
C PHE A 4 -3.60 6.26 3.15
N VAL A 5 -4.10 5.16 3.71
CA VAL A 5 -3.25 4.03 4.12
C VAL A 5 -3.19 3.08 2.93
N TYR A 6 -2.01 2.55 2.60
CA TYR A 6 -1.85 1.71 1.42
C TYR A 6 -0.91 0.55 1.64
N LEU A 7 -1.17 -0.55 0.94
CA LEU A 7 -0.33 -1.73 0.87
C LEU A 7 0.18 -1.93 -0.56
N MET A 8 1.49 -2.04 -0.69
CA MET A 8 2.15 -2.44 -1.93
C MET A 8 2.78 -3.83 -1.77
N ALA A 9 2.87 -4.55 -2.88
CA ALA A 9 3.45 -5.88 -2.94
C ALA A 9 4.45 -6.01 -4.10
N SER A 10 5.45 -6.88 -3.94
CA SER A 10 6.32 -7.26 -5.06
C SER A 10 5.67 -8.31 -5.97
N LYS A 11 4.88 -9.21 -5.39
CA LYS A 11 4.08 -10.23 -6.05
C LYS A 11 3.00 -10.74 -5.11
N ARG A 12 2.07 -11.56 -5.61
CA ARG A 12 1.08 -12.25 -4.77
C ARG A 12 1.77 -12.97 -3.61
N SER A 13 1.35 -12.64 -2.38
CA SER A 13 1.95 -13.17 -1.14
C SER A 13 3.46 -12.93 -0.99
N GLY A 14 4.05 -11.97 -1.71
CA GLY A 14 5.45 -11.55 -1.62
C GLY A 14 5.70 -10.48 -0.55
N THR A 15 6.81 -9.74 -0.68
CA THR A 15 7.14 -8.65 0.25
C THR A 15 6.01 -7.62 0.27
N LEU A 16 5.56 -7.24 1.46
CA LEU A 16 4.55 -6.20 1.64
C LEU A 16 5.18 -4.94 2.23
N TYR A 17 4.75 -3.79 1.72
CA TYR A 17 5.06 -2.48 2.27
C TYR A 17 3.75 -1.79 2.63
N LEU A 18 3.69 -1.24 3.84
CA LEU A 18 2.56 -0.48 4.37
C LEU A 18 3.02 0.95 4.60
N GLY A 19 2.20 1.93 4.18
CA GLY A 19 2.50 3.33 4.42
C GLY A 19 1.26 4.22 4.40
N VAL A 20 1.50 5.50 4.62
CA VAL A 20 0.49 6.58 4.56
C VAL A 20 0.95 7.64 3.57
N THR A 21 0.01 8.23 2.83
CA THR A 21 0.28 9.32 1.89
C THR A 21 -0.97 10.17 1.69
N ASN A 22 -0.81 11.44 1.31
CA ASN A 22 -1.92 12.27 0.84
C ASN A 22 -2.24 12.09 -0.65
N ASN A 23 -1.38 11.37 -1.39
CA ASN A 23 -1.57 11.08 -2.80
C ASN A 23 -1.00 9.68 -3.10
N VAL A 24 -1.90 8.69 -3.21
CA VAL A 24 -1.53 7.29 -3.43
C VAL A 24 -1.06 7.02 -4.86
N ALA A 25 -1.60 7.73 -5.86
CA ALA A 25 -1.16 7.61 -7.25
C ALA A 25 0.31 8.05 -7.40
N ARG A 26 0.63 9.28 -6.98
CA ARG A 26 2.01 9.80 -7.00
C ARG A 26 2.97 8.86 -6.27
N ARG A 27 2.61 8.43 -5.06
CA ARG A 27 3.48 7.60 -4.24
C ARG A 27 3.72 6.22 -4.86
N THR A 28 2.68 5.63 -5.45
CA THR A 28 2.79 4.37 -6.19
C THR A 28 3.72 4.52 -7.40
N TYR A 29 3.59 5.61 -8.16
CA TYR A 29 4.48 5.91 -9.28
C TYR A 29 5.95 6.02 -8.84
N GLU A 30 6.24 6.73 -7.74
CA GLU A 30 7.60 6.84 -7.18
C GLU A 30 8.21 5.47 -6.83
N HIS A 31 7.40 4.54 -6.29
CA HIS A 31 7.83 3.18 -5.99
C HIS A 31 8.05 2.35 -7.26
N LYS A 32 7.13 2.41 -8.24
CA LYS A 32 7.24 1.72 -9.55
C LYS A 32 8.46 2.16 -10.34
N SER A 33 8.70 3.47 -10.39
CA SER A 33 9.85 4.07 -11.06
C SER A 33 11.15 3.97 -10.26
N LYS A 34 11.09 3.43 -9.04
CA LYS A 34 12.24 3.29 -8.13
C LYS A 34 12.97 4.61 -7.89
N GLN A 35 12.25 5.73 -7.92
CA GLN A 35 12.81 7.08 -7.72
C GLN A 35 13.52 7.23 -6.36
N ASN A 36 13.04 6.49 -5.35
CA ASN A 36 13.62 6.48 -4.03
C ASN A 36 14.41 5.18 -3.78
N ALA A 37 15.71 5.32 -3.53
CA ALA A 37 16.54 4.22 -3.03
C ALA A 37 16.04 3.80 -1.64
N GLY A 38 15.85 2.50 -1.40
CA GLY A 38 15.36 2.00 -0.13
C GLY A 38 14.75 0.61 -0.19
N PHE A 39 13.96 0.27 0.82
CA PHE A 39 13.34 -1.05 0.96
C PHE A 39 12.52 -1.45 -0.28
N THR A 40 11.65 -0.56 -0.75
CA THR A 40 10.74 -0.88 -1.86
C THR A 40 11.48 -1.10 -3.18
N SER A 41 12.52 -0.30 -3.47
CA SER A 41 13.32 -0.49 -4.68
C SER A 41 14.23 -1.72 -4.59
N ARG A 42 14.78 -2.02 -3.41
CA ARG A 42 15.59 -3.23 -3.16
C ARG A 42 14.79 -4.53 -3.31
N TYR A 43 13.55 -4.56 -2.81
CA TYR A 43 12.71 -5.77 -2.81
C TYR A 43 11.68 -5.81 -3.95
N GLY A 44 11.75 -4.87 -4.89
CA GLY A 44 10.85 -4.81 -6.05
C GLY A 44 9.38 -4.67 -5.65
N VAL A 45 9.09 -3.87 -4.62
CA VAL A 45 7.72 -3.62 -4.16
C VAL A 45 7.13 -2.49 -5.01
N ASP A 46 6.41 -2.86 -6.06
CA ASP A 46 5.99 -1.96 -7.13
C ASP A 46 4.49 -2.06 -7.50
N ARG A 47 3.73 -3.01 -6.95
CA ARG A 47 2.28 -3.10 -7.21
C ARG A 47 1.46 -2.55 -6.07
N LEU A 48 0.52 -1.66 -6.36
CA LEU A 48 -0.47 -1.22 -5.38
C LEU A 48 -1.58 -2.27 -5.31
N VAL A 49 -1.72 -2.93 -4.17
CA VAL A 49 -2.65 -4.06 -4.03
C VAL A 49 -3.83 -3.76 -3.11
N TRP A 50 -3.72 -2.74 -2.26
CA TRP A 50 -4.81 -2.28 -1.41
C TRP A 50 -4.60 -0.84 -0.94
N TYR A 51 -5.68 -0.09 -0.74
CA TYR A 51 -5.65 1.22 -0.07
C TYR A 51 -6.99 1.54 0.61
N GLU A 52 -6.96 2.40 1.62
CA GLU A 52 -8.13 2.89 2.37
C GLU A 52 -7.99 4.41 2.55
N GLN A 53 -9.08 5.15 2.30
CA GLN A 53 -9.12 6.60 2.35
C GLN A 53 -9.60 7.09 3.72
N PHE A 54 -9.01 8.18 4.20
CA PHE A 54 -9.30 8.84 5.47
C PHE A 54 -9.43 10.36 5.28
N GLU A 55 -10.31 11.00 6.04
CA GLU A 55 -10.51 12.45 6.03
C GLU A 55 -9.52 13.21 6.94
N ASP A 56 -9.07 12.54 8.00
CA ASP A 56 -8.04 13.00 8.94
C ASP A 56 -6.76 12.14 8.83
N ILE A 57 -5.62 12.82 8.76
CA ILE A 57 -4.29 12.21 8.75
C ILE A 57 -3.98 11.45 10.03
N ARG A 58 -4.54 11.87 11.18
CA ARG A 58 -4.35 11.19 12.46
C ARG A 58 -4.95 9.79 12.43
N ASP A 59 -6.16 9.66 11.88
CA ASP A 59 -6.84 8.37 11.73
C ASP A 59 -6.07 7.43 10.80
N ALA A 60 -5.57 7.95 9.68
CA ALA A 60 -4.73 7.17 8.78
C ALA A 60 -3.42 6.70 9.45
N ILE A 61 -2.77 7.58 10.20
CA ILE A 61 -1.54 7.24 10.93
C ILE A 61 -1.81 6.17 11.99
N ASP A 62 -2.91 6.29 12.75
CA ASP A 62 -3.22 5.32 13.80
C ASP A 62 -3.66 3.98 13.22
N ARG A 63 -4.41 3.99 12.11
CA ARG A 63 -4.70 2.80 11.31
C ARG A 63 -3.42 2.10 10.85
N GLU A 64 -2.46 2.86 10.31
CA GLU A 64 -1.17 2.32 9.86
C GLU A 64 -0.37 1.70 11.02
N LYS A 65 -0.30 2.37 12.17
CA LYS A 65 0.35 1.83 13.38
C LYS A 65 -0.29 0.53 13.85
N ILE A 66 -1.62 0.44 13.83
CA ILE A 66 -2.36 -0.78 14.20
C ILE A 66 -2.02 -1.89 13.20
N GLN A 67 -2.13 -1.61 11.90
CA GLN A 67 -1.84 -2.59 10.85
C GLN A 67 -0.37 -3.03 10.86
N LYS A 68 0.59 -2.17 11.24
CA LYS A 68 2.01 -2.58 11.38
C LYS A 68 2.17 -3.75 12.36
N LYS A 69 1.38 -3.78 13.44
CA LYS A 69 1.38 -4.84 14.46
C LYS A 69 0.60 -6.10 14.04
N TRP A 70 -0.16 -6.06 12.95
CA TRP A 70 -0.95 -7.20 12.51
C TRP A 70 -0.09 -8.36 12.02
N ARG A 71 -0.60 -9.57 12.26
CA ARG A 71 -0.09 -10.77 11.61
C ARG A 71 -0.18 -10.61 10.09
N ARG A 72 0.81 -11.14 9.40
CA ARG A 72 0.85 -11.11 7.94
C ARG A 72 -0.42 -11.69 7.29
N ALA A 73 -0.96 -12.77 7.85
CA ALA A 73 -2.18 -13.40 7.35
C ALA A 73 -3.37 -12.41 7.30
N TRP A 74 -3.53 -11.55 8.30
CA TRP A 74 -4.64 -10.58 8.32
C TRP A 74 -4.49 -9.48 7.26
N LYS A 75 -3.25 -9.09 6.93
CA LYS A 75 -2.99 -8.17 5.81
C LYS A 75 -3.32 -8.82 4.48
N ILE A 76 -3.03 -10.12 4.34
CA ILE A 76 -3.38 -10.89 3.13
C ILE A 76 -4.89 -10.98 2.99
N THR A 77 -5.62 -11.33 4.06
CA THR A 77 -7.09 -11.34 4.06
C THR A 77 -7.65 -9.98 3.67
N LEU A 78 -7.15 -8.89 4.25
CA LEU A 78 -7.56 -7.52 3.90
C LEU A 78 -7.37 -7.20 2.41
N ILE A 79 -6.26 -7.66 1.82
CA ILE A 79 -6.00 -7.50 0.38
C ILE A 79 -6.97 -8.36 -0.42
N GLU A 80 -7.14 -9.63 -0.06
CA GLU A 80 -7.94 -10.58 -0.84
C GLU A 80 -9.46 -10.29 -0.76
N ASP A 81 -9.94 -9.73 0.33
CA ASP A 81 -11.34 -9.29 0.48
C ASP A 81 -11.70 -8.17 -0.51
N MET A 82 -10.74 -7.30 -0.85
CA MET A 82 -10.95 -6.17 -1.76
C MET A 82 -10.44 -6.43 -3.18
N ASN A 83 -9.35 -7.17 -3.31
CA ASN A 83 -8.58 -7.38 -4.52
C ASN A 83 -8.09 -8.85 -4.60
N PRO A 84 -9.00 -9.81 -4.78
CA PRO A 84 -8.71 -11.25 -4.73
C PRO A 84 -7.72 -11.70 -5.81
N GLU A 85 -7.68 -10.98 -6.93
CA GLU A 85 -6.77 -11.26 -8.05
C GLU A 85 -5.39 -10.57 -7.89
N TRP A 86 -5.21 -9.78 -6.82
CA TRP A 86 -3.97 -9.01 -6.59
C TRP A 86 -3.60 -8.12 -7.78
N LYS A 87 -4.62 -7.56 -8.45
CA LYS A 87 -4.45 -6.61 -9.55
C LYS A 87 -3.70 -5.38 -9.05
N ASP A 88 -2.91 -4.77 -9.93
CA ASP A 88 -2.28 -3.49 -9.62
C ASP A 88 -3.33 -2.39 -9.74
N LEU A 89 -3.78 -1.89 -8.59
CA LEU A 89 -4.84 -0.88 -8.49
C LEU A 89 -4.40 0.49 -9.00
N TYR A 90 -3.10 0.68 -9.28
CA TYR A 90 -2.59 1.91 -9.87
C TYR A 90 -3.30 2.27 -11.19
N GLU A 91 -3.66 1.28 -12.00
CA GLU A 91 -4.32 1.51 -13.30
C GLU A 91 -5.70 2.17 -13.16
N GLY A 92 -6.39 1.96 -12.03
CA GLY A 92 -7.68 2.61 -11.76
C GLY A 92 -7.55 4.02 -11.15
N LEU A 93 -6.33 4.48 -10.88
CA LEU A 93 -6.04 5.79 -10.30
C LEU A 93 -5.43 6.79 -11.30
N ALA A 94 -5.02 6.29 -12.47
CA ALA A 94 -4.34 7.03 -13.52
C ALA A 94 -5.32 7.53 -14.60
#